data_AF-A0A0S7BLJ1-F1
#
_entry.id   AF-A0A0S7BLJ1-F1
#
_cell.length_a   1.000
_cell.length_b   1.000
_cell.length_c   1.000
_cell.angle_alpha   90.00
_cell.angle_beta   90.00
_cell.angle_gamma   90.00
#
_symmetry.space_group_name_H-M   'P 1'
#
loop_
_entity.id
_entity.type
_entity.pdbx_description
1 polymer ?
#
loop_
_entity_poly.entity_id
_entity_poly.type
_entity_poly.pdbx_seq_one_letter_code
_entity_poly.pdbx_strand_id
1 'polypeptide(L)'
;MDASLRKSNISVLSIIFYILAGIMGLVTLVLLWGVISIPGALENISATAGMLGLGPIAGMVLGPMKGVLINAGIIGVIVMGGLAGLLFGFGRLVARQAGLMERVAQLEEEIRALKG
;
A
#
# COMPACT_ATOMS: atom_id res chain seq x y z
N MET A 1 15.23 -13.43 -29.88
CA MET A 1 14.24 -13.28 -28.79
C MET A 1 13.90 -11.81 -28.69
N ASP A 2 12.70 -11.48 -29.15
CA ASP A 2 12.34 -10.17 -29.68
C ASP A 2 12.28 -9.06 -28.63
N ALA A 3 12.91 -7.92 -28.94
CA ALA A 3 12.87 -6.70 -28.14
C ALA A 3 11.43 -6.21 -27.87
N SER A 4 10.48 -6.56 -28.75
CA SER A 4 9.05 -6.26 -28.61
C SER A 4 8.40 -7.00 -27.43
N LEU A 5 8.75 -8.27 -27.21
CA LEU A 5 8.24 -9.07 -26.08
C LEU A 5 8.77 -8.55 -24.74
N ARG A 6 10.05 -8.14 -24.70
CA ARG A 6 10.65 -7.51 -23.50
C ARG A 6 9.97 -6.18 -23.15
N LYS A 7 9.65 -5.35 -24.16
CA LYS A 7 8.98 -4.06 -24.00
C LYS A 7 7.55 -4.21 -23.45
N SER A 8 6.78 -5.14 -24.00
CA SER A 8 5.43 -5.46 -23.52
C SER A 8 5.45 -5.90 -22.06
N ASN A 9 6.35 -6.81 -21.70
CA ASN A 9 6.45 -7.33 -20.34
C ASN A 9 6.86 -6.26 -19.31
N ILE A 10 7.76 -5.33 -19.66
CA ILE A 10 8.20 -4.25 -18.75
C ILE A 10 7.05 -3.24 -18.50
N SER A 11 6.27 -2.93 -19.54
CA SER A 11 5.11 -2.03 -19.42
C SER A 11 4.00 -2.65 -18.56
N VAL A 12 3.66 -3.91 -18.82
CA VAL A 12 2.65 -4.66 -18.04
C VAL A 12 3.09 -4.78 -16.58
N LEU A 13 4.37 -5.06 -16.33
CA LEU A 13 4.90 -5.18 -14.97
C LEU A 13 4.78 -3.86 -14.19
N SER A 14 5.08 -2.71 -14.81
CA SER A 14 4.90 -1.40 -14.20
C SER A 14 3.43 -1.13 -13.84
N ILE A 15 2.49 -1.45 -14.73
CA ILE A 15 1.05 -1.31 -14.49
C ILE A 15 0.61 -2.17 -13.30
N ILE A 16 1.07 -3.42 -13.24
CA ILE A 16 0.77 -4.33 -12.11
C ILE A 16 1.29 -3.73 -10.80
N PHE A 17 2.53 -3.23 -10.77
CA PHE A 17 3.09 -2.58 -9.58
C PHE A 17 2.30 -1.35 -9.13
N TYR A 18 1.81 -0.54 -10.06
CA TYR A 18 0.96 0.61 -9.76
C TYR A 18 -0.40 0.20 -9.18
N ILE A 19 -1.06 -0.80 -9.77
CA ILE A 19 -2.34 -1.32 -9.27
C ILE A 19 -2.15 -1.92 -7.87
N LEU A 20 -1.10 -2.72 -7.67
CA LEU A 20 -0.80 -3.33 -6.38
C LEU A 20 -0.52 -2.26 -5.31
N ALA A 21 0.28 -1.24 -5.65
CA ALA A 21 0.54 -0.11 -4.75
C ALA A 21 -0.74 0.66 -4.40
N GLY A 22 -1.65 0.86 -5.36
CA GLY A 22 -2.95 1.48 -5.13
C GLY A 22 -3.85 0.66 -4.18
N ILE A 23 -3.95 -0.65 -4.40
CA ILE A 23 -4.71 -1.56 -3.53
C ILE A 23 -4.13 -1.57 -2.12
N MET A 24 -2.80 -1.66 -1.99
CA MET A 24 -2.11 -1.60 -0.71
C MET A 24 -2.34 -0.28 0.01
N GLY A 25 -2.35 0.84 -0.73
CA GLY A 25 -2.68 2.16 -0.21
C GLY A 25 -4.11 2.22 0.34
N LEU A 26 -5.09 1.70 -0.41
CA LEU A 26 -6.49 1.63 0.03
C LEU A 26 -6.65 0.79 1.29
N VAL A 27 -6.02 -0.39 1.34
CA VAL A 27 -6.04 -1.26 2.53
C VAL A 27 -5.43 -0.53 3.73
N THR A 28 -4.34 0.22 3.52
CA THR A 28 -3.71 1.03 4.57
C THR A 28 -4.66 2.11 5.10
N LEU A 29 -5.40 2.78 4.22
CA LEU A 29 -6.40 3.79 4.63
C LEU A 29 -7.55 3.16 5.43
N VAL A 30 -8.03 1.98 5.02
CA VAL A 30 -9.07 1.25 5.77
C VAL A 30 -8.56 0.84 7.15
N LEU A 31 -7.33 0.33 7.24
CA LEU A 31 -6.70 0.00 8.52
C LEU A 31 -6.54 1.23 9.40
N LEU A 32 -6.10 2.35 8.83
CA LEU A 32 -5.92 3.62 9.54
C LEU A 32 -7.26 4.15 10.06
N TRP A 33 -8.32 4.06 9.26
CA TRP A 33 -9.68 4.39 9.68
C TRP A 33 -10.17 3.48 10.83
N GLY A 34 -9.87 2.18 10.75
CA GLY A 34 -10.16 1.22 11.82
C GLY A 34 -9.43 1.56 13.12
N VAL A 35 -8.13 1.87 13.07
CA VAL A 35 -7.33 2.26 14.24
C VAL A 35 -7.89 3.50 14.93
N ILE A 36 -8.43 4.45 14.17
CA ILE A 36 -9.03 5.67 14.74
C ILE A 36 -10.42 5.39 15.32
N SER A 37 -11.23 4.55 14.65
CA SER A 37 -12.64 4.34 15.00
C SER A 37 -12.88 3.29 16.09
N ILE A 38 -12.08 2.22 16.12
CA ILE A 38 -12.21 1.09 17.06
C ILE A 38 -12.07 1.53 18.53
N PRO A 39 -11.11 2.40 18.92
CA PRO A 39 -10.97 2.86 20.30
C PRO A 39 -12.22 3.55 20.84
N GLY A 40 -12.86 4.40 20.03
CA GLY A 40 -14.09 5.09 20.42
C GLY A 40 -15.28 4.13 20.55
N ALA A 41 -15.37 3.14 19.66
CA ALA A 41 -16.38 2.09 19.77
C ALA A 41 -16.20 1.25 21.05
N LEU A 42 -14.96 0.89 21.39
CA LEU A 42 -14.64 0.13 22.61
C LEU A 42 -14.91 0.94 23.89
N GLU A 43 -14.68 2.25 23.88
CA GLU A 43 -15.04 3.14 25.00
C GLU A 43 -16.55 3.17 25.23
N ASN A 44 -17.35 3.31 24.17
CA ASN A 44 -18.82 3.29 24.29
C ASN A 44 -19.35 1.96 24.84
N ILE A 45 -18.75 0.84 24.42
CA ILE A 45 -19.07 -0.48 24.96
C ILE A 45 -18.68 -0.59 26.44
N SER A 46 -17.49 -0.10 26.81
CA SER A 46 -17.06 -0.10 28.22
C SER A 46 -17.95 0.77 29.11
N ALA A 47 -18.41 1.92 28.61
CA ALA A 47 -19.31 2.83 29.32
C ALA A 47 -20.69 2.18 29.53
N THR A 48 -21.22 1.54 28.49
CA THR A 48 -22.49 0.80 28.56
C THR A 48 -22.39 -0.38 29.54
N ALA A 49 -21.29 -1.13 29.50
CA ALA A 49 -21.02 -2.20 30.45
C ALA A 49 -20.86 -1.67 31.90
N GLY A 50 -20.28 -0.48 32.06
CA GLY A 50 -20.21 0.24 33.33
C GLY A 50 -21.60 0.56 33.89
N MET A 51 -22.52 1.03 33.04
CA MET A 51 -23.91 1.31 33.43
C MET A 51 -24.70 0.05 33.83
N LEU A 52 -24.32 -1.11 33.29
CA LEU A 52 -24.91 -2.41 33.62
C LEU A 52 -24.25 -3.11 34.83
N GLY A 53 -23.32 -2.44 35.52
CA GLY A 53 -22.60 -2.99 36.68
C GLY A 53 -21.48 -3.99 36.32
N LEU A 54 -21.22 -4.20 35.02
CA LEU A 54 -20.18 -5.09 34.51
C LEU A 54 -18.85 -4.35 34.21
N GLY A 55 -18.75 -3.08 34.59
CA GLY A 55 -17.59 -2.22 34.34
C GLY A 55 -16.24 -2.83 34.72
N PRO A 56 -16.08 -3.46 35.91
CA PRO A 56 -14.80 -4.06 36.30
C PRO A 56 -14.37 -5.22 35.39
N ILE A 57 -15.31 -6.08 35.00
CA ILE A 57 -15.07 -7.22 34.11
C ILE A 57 -14.77 -6.72 32.69
N ALA A 58 -15.55 -5.75 32.21
CA ALA A 58 -15.34 -5.11 30.92
C ALA A 58 -13.97 -4.41 30.84
N GLY A 59 -13.55 -3.70 31.88
CA GLY A 59 -12.23 -3.06 31.93
C GLY A 59 -11.07 -4.05 31.89
N MET A 60 -11.21 -5.19 32.59
CA MET A 60 -10.18 -6.24 32.65
C MET A 60 -9.97 -6.93 31.30
N VAL A 61 -11.02 -7.04 30.48
CA VAL A 61 -10.96 -7.70 29.15
C VAL A 61 -10.71 -6.69 28.04
N LEU A 62 -11.49 -5.60 27.99
CA LEU A 62 -11.46 -4.63 26.89
C LEU A 62 -10.22 -3.72 26.95
N GLY A 63 -9.66 -3.45 28.13
CA GLY A 63 -8.46 -2.62 28.27
C GLY A 63 -7.25 -3.19 27.53
N PRO A 64 -6.83 -4.44 27.82
CA PRO A 64 -5.74 -5.11 27.09
C PRO A 64 -6.06 -5.28 25.61
N MET A 65 -7.29 -5.65 25.25
CA MET A 65 -7.70 -5.79 23.85
C MET A 65 -7.58 -4.48 23.07
N LYS A 66 -8.03 -3.36 23.65
CA LYS A 66 -7.90 -2.02 23.06
C LYS A 66 -6.43 -1.68 22.81
N GLY A 67 -5.57 -1.89 23.80
CA GLY A 67 -4.13 -1.64 23.68
C GLY A 67 -3.47 -2.47 22.58
N VAL A 68 -3.77 -3.77 22.51
CA VAL A 68 -3.25 -4.66 21.48
C VAL A 68 -3.76 -4.28 20.09
N LEU A 69 -5.07 -4.02 19.93
CA LEU A 69 -5.68 -3.62 18.66
C LEU A 69 -5.10 -2.31 18.13
N ILE A 70 -4.93 -1.30 18.99
CA ILE A 70 -4.33 -0.02 18.60
C ILE A 70 -2.87 -0.22 18.17
N ASN A 71 -2.07 -0.90 18.98
CA ASN A 71 -0.65 -1.08 18.69
C ASN A 71 -0.43 -1.95 17.43
N ALA A 72 -1.15 -3.06 17.32
CA ALA A 72 -1.09 -3.92 16.14
C ALA A 72 -1.55 -3.18 14.88
N GLY A 73 -2.61 -2.38 14.98
CA GLY A 73 -3.11 -1.57 13.88
C GLY A 73 -2.13 -0.47 13.45
N ILE A 74 -1.49 0.23 14.39
CA ILE A 74 -0.46 1.25 14.09
C ILE A 74 0.73 0.59 13.37
N ILE A 75 1.24 -0.53 13.90
CA ILE A 75 2.34 -1.27 13.26
C ILE A 75 1.94 -1.71 11.86
N GLY A 76 0.72 -2.26 11.71
CA GLY A 76 0.19 -2.67 10.42
C GLY A 76 0.12 -1.52 9.41
N VAL A 77 -0.36 -0.34 9.83
CA VAL A 77 -0.42 0.86 8.99
C VAL A 77 0.97 1.31 8.56
N ILE A 78 1.95 1.34 9.47
CA ILE A 78 3.32 1.76 9.15
C ILE A 78 3.97 0.80 8.15
N VAL A 79 3.85 -0.51 8.39
CA VAL A 79 4.44 -1.54 7.52
C VAL A 79 3.77 -1.53 6.14
N MET A 80 2.43 -1.53 6.09
CA MET A 80 1.70 -1.54 4.82
C MET A 80 1.88 -0.23 4.04
N GLY A 81 1.84 0.92 4.72
CA GLY A 81 2.09 2.22 4.12
C GLY A 81 3.52 2.34 3.57
N GLY A 82 4.51 1.83 4.31
CA GLY A 82 5.90 1.75 3.85
C GLY A 82 6.06 0.89 2.59
N LEU A 83 5.47 -0.31 2.59
CA LEU A 83 5.49 -1.21 1.42
C LEU A 83 4.78 -0.59 0.21
N ALA A 84 3.61 0.03 0.41
CA ALA A 84 2.90 0.73 -0.65
C ALA A 84 3.74 1.87 -1.27
N GLY A 85 4.42 2.65 -0.42
CA GLY A 85 5.34 3.70 -0.86
C GLY A 85 6.52 3.15 -1.67
N LEU A 86 7.13 2.05 -1.23
CA LEU A 86 8.21 1.38 -1.98
C LEU A 86 7.73 0.85 -3.33
N LEU A 87 6.59 0.16 -3.37
CA LEU A 87 6.01 -0.37 -4.62
C LEU A 87 5.70 0.76 -5.60
N PHE A 88 5.16 1.87 -5.12
CA PHE A 88 4.92 3.06 -5.93
C PHE A 88 6.23 3.65 -6.49
N GLY A 89 7.28 3.74 -5.66
CA GLY A 89 8.61 4.18 -6.06
C GLY A 89 9.22 3.29 -7.15
N PHE A 90 9.17 1.97 -6.96
CA PHE A 90 9.63 0.99 -7.95
C PHE A 90 8.82 1.07 -9.25
N GLY A 91 7.49 1.16 -9.17
CA GLY A 91 6.63 1.33 -10.34
C GLY A 91 7.03 2.54 -11.18
N ARG A 92 7.34 3.67 -10.53
CA ARG A 92 7.83 4.89 -11.18
C ARG A 92 9.21 4.74 -11.82
N LEU A 93 10.14 4.06 -11.16
CA LEU A 93 11.48 3.80 -11.70
C LEU A 93 11.42 2.92 -12.94
N VAL A 94 10.61 1.85 -12.90
CA VAL A 94 10.42 0.94 -14.04
C VAL A 94 9.78 1.69 -15.21
N ALA A 95 8.78 2.53 -14.98
CA ALA A 95 8.18 3.36 -16.03
C ALA A 95 9.19 4.32 -16.69
N ARG A 96 10.07 4.95 -15.89
CA ARG A 96 11.13 5.82 -16.41
C ARG A 96 12.15 5.04 -17.24
N GLN A 97 12.55 3.84 -16.80
CA GLN A 97 13.45 2.98 -17.57
C GLN A 97 12.84 2.58 -18.91
N ALA A 98 11.55 2.23 -18.94
CA ALA A 98 10.86 1.90 -20.18
C ALA A 98 10.88 3.07 -21.18
N GLY A 99 10.61 4.29 -20.72
CA GLY A 99 10.66 5.49 -21.58
C GLY A 99 12.07 5.84 -22.07
N LEU A 100 13.11 5.60 -21.26
CA LEU A 100 14.50 5.79 -21.70
C LEU A 100 14.90 4.77 -22.76
N MET A 101 14.53 3.50 -22.60
CA MET A 101 14.79 2.48 -23.62
C MET A 101 14.10 2.81 -24.95
N GLU A 102 12.89 3.37 -24.91
CA GLU A 102 12.16 3.78 -26.11
C GLU A 102 12.86 4.92 -26.85
N ARG A 103 13.35 5.92 -26.12
CA ARG A 103 14.13 7.02 -26.72
C ARG A 103 15.45 6.54 -27.33
N VAL A 104 16.13 5.60 -26.66
CA VAL A 104 17.35 5.01 -27.21
C VAL A 104 17.05 4.22 -28.49
N ALA A 105 15.98 3.42 -28.51
CA ALA A 105 15.59 2.68 -29.71
C ALA A 105 15.23 3.61 -30.88
N GLN A 106 14.51 4.71 -30.63
CA GLN A 106 14.21 5.72 -31.65
C GLN A 106 15.48 6.38 -32.20
N LEU A 107 16.41 6.76 -31.32
CA LEU A 107 17.70 7.33 -31.73
C LEU A 107 18.53 6.34 -32.55
N GLU A 108 18.51 5.05 -32.20
CA GLU A 108 19.18 4.01 -32.97
C GLU A 108 18.57 3.84 -34.37
N GLU A 109 17.24 3.91 -34.49
CA GLU A 109 16.55 3.87 -35.78
C GLU A 109 16.88 5.09 -36.65
N GLU A 110 16.85 6.31 -36.09
CA GLU A 110 17.20 7.54 -36.80
C GLU A 110 18.66 7.54 -37.28
N ILE A 111 19.60 7.12 -36.42
CA ILE A 111 21.02 7.00 -36.77
C ILE A 111 21.21 5.98 -37.90
N ARG A 112 20.46 4.87 -37.87
CA ARG A 112 20.52 3.84 -38.92
C ARG A 112 19.97 4.36 -40.24
N ALA A 113 18.89 5.14 -40.21
CA ALA A 113 18.31 5.79 -41.39
C ALA A 113 19.23 6.87 -41.99
N LEU A 114 20.04 7.54 -41.16
CA LEU A 114 21.03 8.52 -41.61
C LEU A 114 22.33 7.91 -42.16
N LYS A 115 22.62 6.65 -41.81
CA LYS A 115 23.83 5.93 -42.25
C LYS A 115 23.60 4.96 -43.41
N GLY A 116 22.36 4.67 -43.76
CA GLY A 116 21.98 3.87 -44.93
C GLY A 116 21.71 4.77 -46.13
#